data_AF-A0AAE1H1V6-F1
#
_entry.id   AF-A0AAE1H1V6-F1
#
_cell.length_a   1.000
_cell.length_b   1.000
_cell.length_c   1.000
_cell.angle_alpha   90.00
_cell.angle_beta   90.00
_cell.angle_gamma   90.00
#
_symmetry.space_group_name_H-M   'P 1'
#
loop_
_entity.id
_entity.type
_entity.pdbx_description
1 polymer ?
#
loop_
_entity_poly.entity_id
_entity_poly.type
_entity_poly.pdbx_seq_one_letter_code
_entity_poly.pdbx_strand_id
1 'polypeptide(L)'
;MRLSIVNLFKKMPNGNIFIGKYKILPKFRYWMRRELLDDIKREEQNMLYLRHHYLSHEQIKGYRYDLKKGEAFFQKVITAKKSNFPKHIKLEQQLGVLRNMESWEDYK
;
A
#
# COMPACT_ATOMS: atom_id res chain seq x y z
N MET A 1 10.41 41.39 -16.38
CA MET A 1 11.61 40.56 -16.08
C MET A 1 12.38 41.19 -14.93
N ARG A 2 12.28 40.66 -13.70
CA ARG A 2 12.97 41.21 -12.50
C ARG A 2 13.77 40.18 -11.70
N LEU A 3 13.83 38.92 -12.14
CA LEU A 3 14.57 37.85 -11.44
C LEU A 3 15.99 37.64 -12.00
N SER A 4 16.33 38.20 -13.16
CA SER A 4 17.64 38.03 -13.79
C SER A 4 18.77 38.66 -12.98
N ILE A 5 18.55 39.83 -12.38
CA ILE A 5 19.55 40.53 -11.54
C ILE A 5 19.82 39.74 -10.25
N VAL A 6 18.79 39.18 -9.62
CA VAL A 6 18.95 38.36 -8.39
C VAL A 6 19.70 37.05 -8.70
N ASN A 7 19.45 36.44 -9.86
CA ASN A 7 20.17 35.26 -10.35
C ASN A 7 21.57 35.56 -10.90
N LEU A 8 21.93 36.84 -11.11
CA LEU A 8 23.29 37.23 -11.45
C LEU A 8 24.18 37.23 -10.20
N PHE A 9 23.63 37.68 -9.07
CA PHE A 9 24.32 37.70 -7.77
C PHE A 9 24.29 36.35 -7.04
N LYS A 10 23.24 35.55 -7.23
CA LYS A 10 23.19 34.15 -6.77
C LYS A 10 23.68 33.26 -7.90
N LYS A 11 24.72 32.43 -7.69
CA LYS A 11 25.24 31.45 -8.68
C LYS A 11 24.24 30.29 -8.96
N MET A 12 22.99 30.61 -9.24
CA MET A 12 21.90 29.66 -9.49
C MET A 12 21.48 29.74 -10.96
N PRO A 13 21.20 28.61 -11.61
CA PRO A 13 20.76 28.62 -12.99
C PRO A 13 19.38 29.26 -13.13
N ASN A 14 19.10 29.81 -14.31
CA ASN A 14 17.80 30.37 -14.63
C ASN A 14 16.76 29.26 -14.80
N GLY A 15 15.65 29.34 -14.06
CA GLY A 15 14.54 28.38 -14.16
C GLY A 15 14.63 27.23 -13.16
N ASN A 16 14.20 26.03 -13.57
CA ASN A 16 14.21 24.85 -12.69
C ASN A 16 15.64 24.34 -12.48
N ILE A 17 16.06 24.19 -11.23
CA ILE A 17 17.42 23.81 -10.86
C ILE A 17 17.76 22.33 -11.13
N PHE A 18 16.78 21.45 -11.28
CA PHE A 18 17.00 20.01 -11.46
C PHE A 18 16.79 19.51 -12.91
N ILE A 19 16.22 20.35 -13.78
CA ILE A 19 15.74 19.94 -15.11
C ILE A 19 16.15 20.99 -16.16
N GLY A 20 16.28 20.57 -17.43
CA GLY A 20 16.58 21.47 -18.55
C GLY A 20 18.09 21.62 -18.82
N LYS A 21 18.44 22.61 -19.66
CA LYS A 21 19.81 22.81 -20.16
C LYS A 21 20.77 23.28 -19.07
N TYR A 22 20.34 24.25 -18.26
CA TYR A 22 21.15 24.81 -17.18
C TYR A 22 20.62 24.29 -15.85
N LYS A 23 21.08 23.11 -15.44
CA LYS A 23 20.71 22.45 -14.18
C LYS A 23 21.93 22.33 -13.27
N ILE A 24 21.70 22.22 -11.97
CA ILE A 24 22.76 21.94 -11.00
C ILE A 24 23.03 20.44 -11.05
N LEU A 25 24.23 20.06 -11.48
CA LEU A 25 24.65 18.66 -11.43
C LEU A 25 24.99 18.27 -9.99
N PRO A 26 24.42 17.18 -9.46
CA PRO A 26 24.81 16.68 -8.15
C PRO A 26 26.28 16.27 -8.19
N LYS A 27 27.04 16.67 -7.16
CA LYS A 27 28.44 16.25 -7.03
C LYS A 27 28.47 14.86 -6.41
N PHE A 28 29.08 13.91 -7.11
CA PHE A 28 29.32 12.58 -6.57
C PHE A 28 30.36 12.66 -5.45
N ARG A 29 29.96 12.21 -4.25
CA ARG A 29 30.83 12.16 -3.08
C ARG A 29 31.37 10.74 -2.90
N TYR A 30 32.50 10.60 -2.21
CA TYR A 30 33.18 9.31 -2.05
C TYR A 30 32.29 8.21 -1.44
N TRP A 31 31.48 8.55 -0.44
CA TRP A 31 30.58 7.59 0.21
C TRP A 31 29.47 7.09 -0.72
N MET A 32 28.98 7.89 -1.66
CA MET A 32 27.98 7.45 -2.64
C MET A 32 28.54 6.35 -3.54
N ARG A 33 29.84 6.44 -3.87
CA ARG A 33 30.53 5.36 -4.61
C ARG A 33 30.65 4.10 -3.75
N ARG A 34 30.97 4.27 -2.46
CA ARG A 34 31.08 3.14 -1.53
C ARG A 34 29.73 2.44 -1.34
N GLU A 35 28.66 3.20 -1.15
CA GLU A 35 27.29 2.68 -1.04
C GLU A 35 26.90 1.89 -2.29
N LEU A 36 27.13 2.44 -3.48
CA LEU A 36 26.87 1.73 -4.74
C LEU A 36 27.65 0.39 -4.82
N LEU A 37 28.91 0.38 -4.39
CA LEU A 37 29.71 -0.86 -4.39
C LEU A 37 29.17 -1.88 -3.38
N ASP A 38 28.70 -1.42 -2.23
CA ASP A 38 28.11 -2.30 -1.21
C ASP A 38 26.74 -2.83 -1.67
N ASP A 39 25.96 -2.05 -2.41
CA ASP A 39 24.71 -2.48 -3.06
C ASP A 39 24.98 -3.60 -4.08
N ILE A 40 25.96 -3.39 -4.97
CA ILE A 40 26.35 -4.37 -5.99
C ILE A 40 26.77 -5.69 -5.33
N LYS A 41 27.55 -5.65 -4.24
CA LYS A 41 27.93 -6.86 -3.50
C LYS A 41 26.73 -7.59 -2.92
N ARG A 42 25.76 -6.86 -2.36
CA ARG A 42 24.51 -7.44 -1.84
C ARG A 42 23.69 -8.08 -2.96
N GLU A 43 23.61 -7.43 -4.12
CA GLU A 43 22.94 -7.99 -5.29
C GLU A 43 23.62 -9.26 -5.79
N GLU A 44 24.94 -9.29 -5.88
CA GLU A 44 25.70 -10.49 -6.28
C GLU A 44 25.46 -11.66 -5.32
N GLN A 45 25.47 -11.39 -4.02
CA GLN A 45 25.16 -12.38 -3.00
C GLN A 45 23.71 -12.89 -3.13
N ASN A 46 22.75 -11.99 -3.36
CA ASN A 46 21.36 -12.37 -3.58
C ASN A 46 21.18 -13.20 -4.85
N MET A 47 21.85 -12.84 -5.94
CA MET A 47 21.83 -13.62 -7.18
C MET A 47 22.36 -15.04 -6.97
N LEU A 48 23.41 -15.21 -6.17
CA LEU A 48 23.92 -16.53 -5.82
C LEU A 48 22.86 -17.37 -5.11
N TYR A 49 22.16 -16.80 -4.12
CA TYR A 49 21.08 -17.50 -3.40
C TYR A 49 19.88 -17.83 -4.29
N LEU A 50 19.53 -16.94 -5.21
CA LEU A 50 18.37 -17.12 -6.09
C LEU A 50 18.66 -17.99 -7.32
N ARG A 51 19.94 -18.28 -7.62
CA ARG A 51 20.36 -19.05 -8.80
C ARG A 51 19.81 -20.47 -8.83
N HIS A 52 19.76 -21.14 -7.68
CA HIS A 52 19.38 -22.54 -7.58
C HIS A 52 18.08 -22.68 -6.79
N HIS A 53 17.00 -22.95 -7.49
CA HIS A 53 15.71 -23.22 -6.86
C HIS A 53 15.66 -24.64 -6.29
N TYR A 54 15.06 -24.78 -5.12
CA TYR A 54 14.87 -26.08 -4.47
C TYR A 54 13.83 -26.96 -5.19
N LEU A 55 12.78 -26.35 -5.75
CA LEU A 55 11.73 -27.04 -6.50
C LEU A 55 11.76 -26.65 -7.97
N SER A 56 11.41 -27.60 -8.84
CA SER A 56 11.20 -27.32 -10.25
C SER A 56 9.92 -26.51 -10.45
N HIS A 57 9.83 -25.81 -11.59
CA HIS A 57 8.66 -25.01 -11.92
C HIS A 57 7.36 -25.84 -11.93
N GLU A 58 7.44 -27.09 -12.41
CA GLU A 58 6.32 -28.03 -12.45
C GLU A 58 5.84 -28.42 -11.05
N GLN A 59 6.77 -28.69 -10.13
CA GLN A 59 6.46 -29.03 -8.74
C GLN A 59 5.78 -27.86 -8.01
N ILE A 60 6.26 -26.63 -8.24
CA ILE A 60 5.67 -25.41 -7.67
C ILE A 60 4.22 -25.23 -8.13
N LYS A 61 3.94 -25.49 -9.42
CA LYS A 61 2.60 -25.37 -9.98
C LYS A 61 1.62 -26.34 -9.28
N GLY A 62 2.00 -27.61 -9.08
CA GLY A 62 1.18 -28.60 -8.38
C GLY A 62 0.89 -28.23 -6.93
N TYR A 63 1.93 -27.91 -6.15
CA TYR A 63 1.81 -27.62 -4.71
C TYR A 63 0.83 -26.49 -4.37
N ARG A 64 0.71 -25.48 -5.23
CA ARG A 64 -0.18 -24.33 -4.98
C ARG A 64 -1.67 -24.67 -5.07
N TYR A 65 -2.05 -25.67 -5.87
CA TYR A 65 -3.45 -26.10 -5.99
C TYR A 65 -3.92 -26.89 -4.78
N ASP A 66 -3.08 -27.78 -4.24
CA ASP A 66 -3.40 -28.59 -3.06
C ASP A 66 -3.66 -27.73 -1.81
N LEU A 67 -2.94 -26.62 -1.70
CA LEU A 67 -2.95 -25.78 -0.52
C LEU A 67 -4.25 -24.96 -0.37
N LYS A 68 -5.04 -24.77 -1.44
CA LYS A 68 -6.31 -24.01 -1.52
C LYS A 68 -6.34 -22.64 -0.79
N LYS A 69 -5.16 -22.06 -0.49
CA LYS A 69 -5.05 -20.81 0.30
C LYS A 69 -5.71 -19.63 -0.40
N GLY A 70 -5.62 -19.58 -1.72
CA GLY A 70 -6.27 -18.55 -2.53
C GLY A 70 -7.79 -18.61 -2.37
N GLU A 71 -8.39 -19.79 -2.55
CA GLU A 71 -9.83 -20.00 -2.43
C GLU A 71 -10.34 -19.64 -1.03
N ALA A 72 -9.64 -20.11 0.01
CA ALA A 72 -10.00 -19.80 1.40
C ALA A 72 -9.91 -18.30 1.71
N PHE A 73 -8.89 -17.61 1.18
CA PHE A 73 -8.77 -16.16 1.31
C PHE A 73 -9.91 -15.44 0.57
N PHE A 74 -10.20 -15.81 -0.67
CA PHE A 74 -11.29 -15.20 -1.43
C PHE A 74 -12.65 -15.42 -0.78
N GLN A 75 -12.93 -16.61 -0.24
CA GLN A 75 -14.15 -16.89 0.52
C GLN A 75 -14.26 -15.99 1.75
N LYS A 76 -13.18 -15.79 2.51
CA LYS A 76 -13.19 -14.85 3.65
C LYS A 76 -13.52 -13.43 3.21
N VAL A 77 -12.91 -12.96 2.12
CA VAL A 77 -13.18 -11.62 1.56
C VAL A 77 -14.65 -11.50 1.11
N ILE A 78 -15.18 -12.51 0.41
CA ILE A 78 -16.58 -12.53 -0.02
C ILE A 78 -17.53 -12.53 1.18
N THR A 79 -17.26 -13.34 2.19
CA THR A 79 -18.05 -13.40 3.43
C THR A 79 -18.03 -12.07 4.18
N ALA A 80 -16.87 -11.41 4.28
CA ALA A 80 -16.75 -10.09 4.89
C ALA A 80 -17.51 -9.01 4.10
N LYS A 81 -17.55 -9.10 2.77
CA LYS A 81 -18.40 -8.22 1.96
C LYS A 81 -19.89 -8.50 2.21
N LYS A 82 -20.28 -9.77 2.33
CA LYS A 82 -21.66 -10.18 2.64
C LYS A 82 -22.11 -9.75 4.06
N SER A 83 -21.20 -9.65 5.02
CA SER A 83 -21.56 -9.17 6.37
C SER A 83 -21.83 -7.67 6.43
N ASN A 84 -21.42 -6.89 5.42
CA ASN A 84 -21.66 -5.45 5.37
C ASN A 84 -23.06 -5.08 4.85
N PHE A 85 -23.91 -6.05 4.51
CA PHE A 85 -25.30 -5.76 4.16
C PHE A 85 -26.10 -5.34 5.40
N PRO A 86 -27.03 -4.38 5.25
CA PRO A 86 -27.89 -3.99 6.36
C PRO A 86 -28.69 -5.19 6.88
N LYS A 87 -28.76 -5.33 8.20
CA LYS A 87 -29.50 -6.42 8.84
C LYS A 87 -31.00 -6.26 8.59
N HIS A 88 -31.70 -7.37 8.43
CA HIS A 88 -33.15 -7.37 8.34
C HIS A 88 -33.76 -6.82 9.63
N ILE A 89 -34.67 -5.84 9.50
CA ILE A 89 -35.47 -5.31 10.60
C ILE A 89 -36.72 -6.17 10.71
N LYS A 90 -37.02 -6.70 11.90
CA LYS A 90 -38.26 -7.45 12.14
C LYS A 90 -39.40 -6.48 12.48
N LEU A 91 -40.62 -6.85 12.08
CA LEU A 91 -41.83 -6.09 12.38
C LEU A 91 -42.07 -5.95 13.90
N GLU A 92 -41.72 -6.99 14.67
CA GLU A 92 -41.73 -6.97 16.14
C GLU A 92 -40.85 -5.84 16.74
N GLN A 93 -39.68 -5.59 16.16
CA GLN A 93 -38.78 -4.52 16.62
C GLN A 93 -39.36 -3.13 16.35
N GLN A 94 -40.13 -2.99 15.27
CA GLN A 94 -40.84 -1.75 14.94
C GLN A 94 -42.04 -1.54 15.87
N LEU A 95 -42.84 -2.58 16.11
CA LEU A 95 -44.03 -2.50 16.97
C LEU A 95 -43.70 -2.43 18.46
N GLY A 96 -42.51 -2.85 18.90
CA GLY A 96 -42.08 -2.79 20.30
C GLY A 96 -42.11 -1.38 20.89
N VAL A 97 -41.99 -0.33 20.06
CA VAL A 97 -42.11 1.08 20.48
C VAL A 97 -43.48 1.38 21.10
N LEU A 98 -44.54 0.70 20.66
CA LEU A 98 -45.91 0.93 21.13
C LEU A 98 -46.14 0.48 22.58
N ARG A 99 -45.30 -0.44 23.09
CA ARG A 99 -45.37 -0.91 24.49
C ARG A 99 -44.96 0.14 25.51
N ASN A 100 -44.25 1.19 25.10
CA ASN A 100 -43.84 2.26 26.02
C ASN A 100 -45.04 3.05 26.59
N MET A 101 -46.22 2.91 25.95
CA MET A 101 -47.47 3.54 26.39
C MET A 101 -48.31 2.60 27.27
N GLU A 102 -47.87 1.35 27.50
CA GLU A 102 -48.52 0.42 28.42
C GLU A 102 -48.03 0.68 29.86
N SER A 103 -48.47 1.79 30.48
CA SER A 103 -48.40 1.93 31.94
C SER A 103 -49.65 1.32 32.56
N TRP A 104 -49.47 0.45 33.56
CA TRP A 104 -50.59 -0.21 34.24
C TRP A 104 -51.19 0.63 35.39
N GLU A 105 -50.57 1.76 35.76
CA GLU A 105 -50.98 2.57 36.92
C GLU A 105 -50.60 4.05 36.75
N ASP A 106 -51.34 4.80 35.92
CA ASP A 106 -51.36 6.27 36.00
C ASP A 106 -52.81 6.75 36.19
N TYR A 107 -53.45 6.26 37.25
CA TYR A 107 -54.73 6.79 37.74
C TYR A 107 -54.47 7.39 39.14
N LYS A 108 -54.17 8.69 39.18
CA LYS A 108 -54.23 9.52 40.39
C LYS A 108 -55.24 10.64 40.18
#